data_AF-A0A5C6TX00-F1
#
_entry.id   AF-A0A5C6TX00-F1
#
_cell.length_a   1.000
_cell.length_b   1.000
_cell.length_c   1.000
_cell.angle_alpha   90.00
_cell.angle_beta   90.00
_cell.angle_gamma   90.00
#
_symmetry.space_group_name_H-M   'P 1'
#
loop_
_entity.id
_entity.type
_entity.pdbx_description
1 polymer ?
#
loop_
_entity_poly.entity_id
_entity_poly.type
_entity_poly.pdbx_seq_one_letter_code
_entity_poly.pdbx_strand_id
1 'polypeptide(L)'
;MAAPIAARIGPAYAFALAFGAIAGAWAAGSFNTGLMAVPHPSHSIAGALAGAILAVELYKWRRGIRISTGGIWVGPIALGIAVGRIGCFFAGVADETYGTPTTRPWGVDLGDGIARHPVQLYESAAMFGFLAIYLVALGRRARWTRTRAFYLFVMVYALQRFAWEFLKPYPRIAGPLDLFQLLCIAMIFYALAFDARARRHA
;
A
#
# COMPACT_ATOMS: atom_id res chain seq x y z
N MET A 1 -20.67 -2.24 14.83
CA MET A 1 -20.01 -2.76 16.05
C MET A 1 -18.57 -2.23 16.16
N ALA A 2 -18.38 -0.92 16.00
CA ALA A 2 -17.08 -0.24 16.17
C ALA A 2 -16.79 0.12 17.65
N ALA A 3 -17.84 0.10 18.50
CA ALA A 3 -17.78 0.43 19.92
C ALA A 3 -16.75 -0.36 20.77
N PRO A 4 -16.53 -1.68 20.60
CA PRO A 4 -15.55 -2.40 21.43
C PRO A 4 -14.09 -2.14 21.04
N ILE A 5 -13.84 -1.62 19.83
CA ILE A 5 -12.49 -1.29 19.36
C ILE A 5 -12.12 0.12 19.83
N ALA A 6 -12.97 1.12 19.59
CA ALA A 6 -12.74 2.50 20.03
C ALA A 6 -12.47 2.60 21.54
N ALA A 7 -13.13 1.77 22.36
CA ALA A 7 -12.90 1.70 23.80
C ALA A 7 -11.50 1.15 24.21
N ARG A 8 -10.79 0.47 23.30
CA ARG A 8 -9.48 -0.15 23.55
C ARG A 8 -8.31 0.54 22.84
N ILE A 9 -8.59 1.45 21.91
CA ILE A 9 -7.57 2.24 21.20
C ILE A 9 -7.74 3.72 21.54
N GLY A 10 -6.81 4.23 22.35
CA GLY A 10 -6.73 5.64 22.74
C GLY A 10 -5.86 6.46 21.77
N PRO A 11 -5.59 7.74 22.09
CA PRO A 11 -4.81 8.66 21.24
C PRO A 11 -3.41 8.13 20.88
N ALA A 12 -2.82 7.32 21.77
CA ALA A 12 -1.53 6.66 21.52
C ALA A 12 -1.55 5.71 20.30
N TYR A 13 -2.70 5.11 19.97
CA TYR A 13 -2.85 4.29 18.77
C TYR A 13 -2.78 5.13 17.50
N ALA A 14 -3.52 6.25 17.48
CA ALA A 14 -3.51 7.17 16.35
C ALA A 14 -2.10 7.76 16.14
N PHE A 15 -1.41 8.10 17.23
CA PHE A 15 -0.02 8.53 17.18
C PHE A 15 0.90 7.45 16.62
N ALA A 16 0.81 6.21 17.10
CA ALA A 16 1.63 5.10 16.59
C ALA A 16 1.39 4.86 15.09
N LEU A 17 0.12 4.89 14.65
CA LEU A 17 -0.25 4.76 13.24
C LEU A 17 0.34 5.90 12.40
N ALA A 18 0.11 7.16 12.80
CA ALA A 18 0.56 8.32 12.05
C ALA A 18 2.09 8.42 12.01
N PHE A 19 2.74 8.25 13.16
CA PHE A 19 4.20 8.25 13.26
C PHE A 19 4.82 7.14 12.43
N GLY A 20 4.31 5.90 12.55
CA GLY A 20 4.78 4.77 11.75
C GLY A 20 4.58 4.99 10.26
N ALA A 21 3.44 5.56 9.85
CA ALA A 21 3.17 5.89 8.45
C ALA A 21 4.16 6.94 7.92
N ILE A 22 4.32 8.06 8.62
CA ILE A 22 5.21 9.15 8.18
C ILE A 22 6.66 8.67 8.16
N ALA A 23 7.14 8.08 9.26
CA ALA A 23 8.51 7.60 9.34
C ALA A 23 8.81 6.53 8.28
N GLY A 24 7.90 5.56 8.09
CA GLY A 24 8.04 4.53 7.07
C GLY A 24 8.00 5.07 5.63
N ALA A 25 7.13 6.06 5.37
CA ALA A 25 7.03 6.68 4.05
C ALA A 25 8.35 7.35 3.65
N TRP A 26 8.86 8.23 4.50
CA TRP A 26 10.08 8.99 4.24
C TRP A 26 11.32 8.10 4.26
N ALA A 27 11.42 7.15 5.20
CA ALA A 27 12.55 6.24 5.26
C ALA A 27 12.66 5.37 4.00
N ALA A 28 11.58 4.70 3.59
CA ALA A 28 11.62 3.83 2.42
C ALA A 28 11.73 4.62 1.11
N GLY A 29 11.03 5.75 0.99
CA GLY A 29 11.15 6.63 -0.18
C GLY A 29 12.57 7.13 -0.35
N SER A 30 13.08 7.83 0.68
CA SER A 30 14.41 8.44 0.65
C SER A 30 15.54 7.41 0.54
N PHE A 31 15.35 6.18 1.07
CA PHE A 31 16.32 5.10 0.83
C PHE A 31 16.34 4.69 -0.65
N ASN A 32 15.18 4.54 -1.29
CA ASN A 32 15.11 4.17 -2.71
C ASN A 32 15.71 5.26 -3.61
N THR A 33 15.34 6.53 -3.40
CA THR A 33 15.89 7.65 -4.18
C THR A 33 17.35 7.92 -3.83
N GLY A 34 17.79 7.60 -2.61
CA GLY A 34 19.20 7.63 -2.20
C GLY A 34 20.10 6.68 -2.98
N LEU A 35 19.53 5.64 -3.60
CA LEU A 35 20.23 4.70 -4.48
C LEU A 35 20.16 5.09 -5.96
N MET A 36 19.43 6.16 -6.31
CA MET A 36 19.38 6.68 -7.68
C MET A 36 20.62 7.53 -8.00
N ALA A 37 20.79 7.85 -9.27
CA ALA A 37 21.90 8.69 -9.75
C ALA A 37 21.90 10.09 -9.12
N VAL A 38 20.72 10.65 -8.81
CA VAL A 38 20.57 11.94 -8.14
C VAL A 38 19.78 11.74 -6.83
N PRO A 39 20.48 11.53 -5.70
CA PRO A 39 19.84 11.37 -4.41
C PRO A 39 19.03 12.59 -3.99
N HIS A 40 17.79 12.38 -3.57
CA HIS A 40 16.94 13.42 -3.02
C HIS A 40 15.92 12.83 -2.02
N PRO A 41 15.43 13.62 -1.06
CA PRO A 41 14.40 13.14 -0.14
C PRO A 41 13.11 12.83 -0.87
N SER A 42 12.51 11.67 -0.57
CA SER A 42 11.23 11.27 -1.15
C SER A 42 10.43 10.41 -0.16
N HIS A 43 9.17 10.16 -0.50
CA HIS A 43 8.25 9.39 0.32
C HIS A 43 7.53 8.32 -0.49
N SER A 44 7.14 7.22 0.15
CA SER A 44 6.48 6.08 -0.51
C SER A 44 5.25 5.60 0.24
N ILE A 45 4.16 5.36 -0.50
CA ILE A 45 2.93 4.74 0.03
C ILE A 45 3.20 3.32 0.55
N ALA A 46 4.09 2.55 -0.10
CA ALA A 46 4.44 1.20 0.37
C ALA A 46 5.18 1.27 1.70
N GLY A 47 6.10 2.23 1.84
CA GLY A 47 6.77 2.54 3.10
C GLY A 47 5.79 3.00 4.18
N ALA A 48 4.83 3.86 3.83
CA ALA A 48 3.81 4.34 4.75
C ALA A 48 2.95 3.19 5.30
N LEU A 49 2.49 2.30 4.43
CA LEU A 49 1.70 1.14 4.83
C LEU A 49 2.51 0.17 5.70
N ALA A 50 3.72 -0.19 5.28
CA ALA A 50 4.59 -1.09 6.04
C ALA A 50 4.94 -0.50 7.43
N GLY A 51 5.32 0.77 7.48
CA GLY A 51 5.64 1.47 8.73
C GLY A 51 4.44 1.60 9.67
N ALA A 52 3.25 1.94 9.14
CA ALA A 52 2.02 1.97 9.92
C ALA A 52 1.66 0.59 10.48
N ILE A 53 1.74 -0.47 9.66
CA ILE A 53 1.50 -1.86 10.09
C ILE A 53 2.45 -2.23 11.23
N LEU A 54 3.76 -1.99 11.06
CA LEU A 54 4.76 -2.31 12.07
C LEU A 54 4.49 -1.58 13.39
N ALA A 55 4.27 -0.27 13.34
CA ALA A 55 4.03 0.53 14.54
C ALA A 55 2.74 0.13 15.25
N VAL A 56 1.67 -0.14 14.51
CA VAL A 56 0.38 -0.58 15.08
C VAL A 56 0.49 -1.98 15.68
N GLU A 57 1.15 -2.93 15.02
CA GLU A 57 1.32 -4.28 15.55
C GLU A 57 2.23 -4.28 16.80
N LEU A 58 3.27 -3.44 16.83
CA LEU A 58 4.10 -3.25 18.03
C LEU A 58 3.28 -2.65 19.19
N TYR A 59 2.46 -1.63 18.91
CA TYR A 59 1.56 -1.05 19.90
C TYR A 59 0.59 -2.09 20.46
N LYS A 60 -0.04 -2.86 19.58
CA LYS A 60 -0.99 -3.92 19.93
C LYS A 60 -0.33 -5.00 20.77
N TRP A 61 0.87 -5.44 20.40
CA TRP A 61 1.64 -6.44 21.13
C TRP A 61 1.93 -5.99 22.57
N ARG A 62 2.40 -4.75 22.75
CA ARG A 62 2.67 -4.17 24.09
C ARG A 62 1.43 -4.04 24.97
N ARG A 63 0.24 -3.98 24.39
CA ARG A 63 -1.05 -3.82 25.08
C ARG A 63 -1.89 -5.09 25.12
N GLY A 64 -1.38 -6.22 24.63
CA GLY A 64 -2.11 -7.49 24.57
C GLY A 64 -3.33 -7.48 23.63
N ILE A 65 -3.41 -6.53 22.68
CA ILE A 65 -4.53 -6.41 21.76
C ILE A 65 -4.32 -7.38 20.59
N ARG A 66 -5.19 -8.39 20.46
CA ARG A 66 -5.07 -9.43 19.42
C ARG A 66 -6.04 -9.27 18.25
N ILE A 67 -7.02 -8.37 18.37
CA ILE A 67 -8.04 -8.13 17.35
C ILE A 67 -7.49 -7.26 16.21
N SER A 68 -8.06 -7.39 15.01
CA SER A 68 -7.73 -6.50 13.89
C SER A 68 -8.31 -5.11 14.12
N THR A 69 -7.50 -4.07 13.96
CA THR A 69 -7.89 -2.66 14.10
C THR A 69 -7.89 -1.92 12.76
N GLY A 70 -7.38 -2.54 11.70
CA GLY A 70 -7.19 -1.93 10.39
C GLY A 70 -8.46 -1.83 9.53
N GLY A 71 -9.53 -2.54 9.88
CA GLY A 71 -10.74 -2.63 9.05
C GLY A 71 -11.39 -1.28 8.71
N ILE A 72 -11.38 -0.34 9.66
CA ILE A 72 -11.93 1.02 9.47
C ILE A 72 -11.14 1.85 8.44
N TRP A 73 -9.87 1.50 8.21
CA TRP A 73 -8.97 2.25 7.34
C TRP A 73 -8.98 1.75 5.89
N VAL A 74 -9.54 0.57 5.64
CA VAL A 74 -9.50 -0.09 4.31
C VAL A 74 -10.09 0.80 3.22
N GLY A 75 -11.31 1.30 3.42
CA GLY A 75 -11.99 2.14 2.43
C GLY A 75 -11.24 3.45 2.16
N PRO A 76 -10.98 4.28 3.19
CA PRO A 76 -10.27 5.55 3.03
C PRO A 76 -8.87 5.39 2.42
N ILE A 77 -8.10 4.39 2.85
CA ILE A 77 -6.76 4.16 2.30
C ILE A 77 -6.84 3.71 0.84
N ALA A 78 -7.70 2.74 0.49
CA ALA A 78 -7.83 2.28 -0.88
C ALA A 78 -8.23 3.43 -1.83
N LEU A 79 -9.17 4.27 -1.41
CA LEU A 79 -9.57 5.47 -2.15
C LEU A 79 -8.40 6.46 -2.29
N GLY A 80 -7.71 6.76 -1.18
CA GLY A 80 -6.58 7.68 -1.16
C GLY A 80 -5.45 7.25 -2.09
N ILE A 81 -5.13 5.96 -2.14
CA ILE A 81 -4.13 5.41 -3.07
C ILE A 81 -4.63 5.52 -4.51
N ALA A 82 -5.88 5.14 -4.77
CA ALA A 82 -6.44 5.15 -6.12
C ALA A 82 -6.43 6.57 -6.74
N VAL A 83 -6.88 7.56 -5.97
CA VAL A 83 -6.89 8.98 -6.37
C VAL A 83 -5.48 9.56 -6.41
N GLY A 84 -4.64 9.28 -5.39
CA GLY A 84 -3.26 9.77 -5.35
C GLY A 84 -2.46 9.33 -6.58
N ARG A 85 -2.68 8.10 -7.07
CA ARG A 85 -2.04 7.61 -8.29
C ARG A 85 -2.54 8.28 -9.56
N ILE A 86 -3.77 8.76 -9.61
CA ILE A 86 -4.22 9.65 -10.69
C ILE A 86 -3.45 10.98 -10.64
N GLY A 87 -3.21 11.51 -9.43
CA GLY A 87 -2.35 12.69 -9.25
C GLY A 87 -0.93 12.48 -9.81
N CYS A 88 -0.31 11.35 -9.47
CA CYS A 88 1.00 10.95 -10.02
C CYS A 88 0.99 10.84 -11.55
N PHE A 89 -0.10 10.35 -12.15
CA PHE A 89 -0.25 10.30 -13.61
C PHE A 89 -0.21 11.70 -14.23
N PHE A 90 -0.93 12.66 -13.65
CA PHE A 90 -0.93 14.04 -14.15
C PHE A 90 0.38 14.79 -13.89
N ALA A 91 1.14 14.41 -12.86
CA ALA A 91 2.48 14.94 -12.62
C ALA A 91 3.51 14.45 -13.64
N GLY A 92 3.22 13.36 -14.37
CA GLY A 92 4.06 12.86 -15.44
C GLY A 92 5.39 12.29 -14.94
N VAL A 93 6.47 12.51 -15.70
CA VAL A 93 7.80 11.99 -15.35
C VAL A 93 8.41 12.62 -14.10
N ALA A 94 7.96 13.82 -13.70
CA ALA A 94 8.48 14.54 -12.53
C ALA A 94 8.16 13.84 -11.19
N ASP A 95 7.15 12.97 -11.17
CA ASP A 95 6.79 12.18 -9.98
C ASP A 95 7.67 10.94 -9.79
N GLU A 96 8.50 10.58 -10.77
CA GLU A 96 9.43 9.43 -10.71
C GLU A 96 8.77 8.06 -10.42
N THR A 97 7.46 7.95 -10.63
CA THR A 97 6.72 6.68 -10.53
C THR A 97 6.29 6.12 -11.88
N TYR A 98 6.86 6.66 -12.96
CA TYR A 98 6.55 6.29 -14.34
C TYR A 98 7.08 4.92 -14.73
N GLY A 99 6.43 4.32 -15.73
CA GLY A 99 6.83 3.03 -16.28
C GLY A 99 7.99 3.11 -17.27
N THR A 100 8.59 1.96 -17.56
CA THR A 100 9.58 1.80 -18.62
C THR A 100 8.95 2.09 -20.00
N PRO A 101 9.77 2.49 -20.99
CA PRO A 101 9.31 2.68 -22.37
C PRO A 101 8.58 1.44 -22.91
N THR A 102 7.58 1.65 -23.77
CA THR A 102 6.75 0.57 -24.32
C THR A 102 6.26 0.88 -25.72
N THR A 103 6.07 -0.16 -26.53
CA THR A 103 5.50 -0.07 -27.89
C THR A 103 4.03 -0.50 -27.93
N ARG A 104 3.42 -0.74 -26.77
CA ARG A 104 2.01 -1.15 -26.67
C ARG A 104 1.08 0.00 -27.07
N PRO A 105 -0.08 -0.29 -27.67
CA PRO A 105 -0.99 0.75 -28.19
C PRO A 105 -1.62 1.64 -27.11
N TRP A 106 -1.53 1.25 -25.84
CA TRP A 106 -1.98 2.03 -24.68
C TRP A 106 -0.82 2.72 -23.93
N GLY A 107 0.38 2.75 -24.53
CA GLY A 107 1.48 3.55 -24.00
C GLY A 107 1.12 5.03 -23.99
N VAL A 108 1.55 5.75 -22.96
CA VAL A 108 1.25 7.18 -22.78
C VAL A 108 2.56 7.94 -22.65
N ASP A 109 2.67 9.06 -23.37
CA ASP A 109 3.73 10.04 -23.17
C ASP A 109 3.43 10.86 -21.92
N LEU A 110 4.34 10.82 -20.94
CA LEU A 110 4.19 11.48 -19.64
C LEU A 110 4.94 12.81 -19.56
N GLY A 111 5.21 13.44 -20.72
CA GLY A 111 5.83 14.75 -20.84
C GLY A 111 7.29 14.71 -21.27
N ASP A 112 7.81 13.55 -21.67
CA ASP A 112 9.20 13.36 -22.10
C ASP A 112 9.36 12.90 -23.55
N GLY A 113 8.27 12.85 -24.33
CA GLY A 113 8.30 12.42 -25.73
C GLY A 113 8.33 10.90 -25.91
N ILE A 114 8.25 10.12 -24.83
CA ILE A 114 8.44 8.67 -24.84
C ILE A 114 7.15 7.99 -24.39
N ALA A 115 6.59 7.12 -25.23
CA ALA A 115 5.49 6.26 -24.83
C ALA A 115 5.93 5.26 -23.75
N ARG A 116 5.30 5.34 -22.57
CA ARG A 116 5.62 4.54 -21.39
C ARG A 116 4.40 3.76 -20.91
N HIS A 117 4.64 2.71 -20.14
CA HIS A 117 3.57 2.06 -19.39
C HIS A 117 2.96 3.08 -18.39
N PRO A 118 1.66 3.40 -18.46
CA PRO A 118 1.00 4.27 -17.48
C PRO A 118 0.71 3.49 -16.18
N VAL A 119 1.78 3.07 -15.50
CA VAL A 119 1.72 2.20 -14.32
C VAL A 119 0.87 2.80 -13.21
N GLN A 120 0.83 4.13 -13.11
CA GLN A 120 -0.01 4.85 -12.17
C GLN A 120 -1.50 4.54 -12.40
N LEU A 121 -1.95 4.46 -13.66
CA LEU A 121 -3.32 4.07 -13.99
C LEU A 121 -3.60 2.60 -13.69
N TYR A 122 -2.61 1.72 -13.85
CA TYR A 122 -2.76 0.31 -13.46
C TYR A 122 -2.95 0.19 -11.93
N GLU A 123 -2.15 0.93 -11.15
CA GLU A 123 -2.29 1.02 -9.69
C GLU A 123 -3.66 1.60 -9.28
N SER A 124 -4.07 2.71 -9.91
CA SER A 124 -5.40 3.31 -9.67
C SER A 124 -6.52 2.33 -9.97
N ALA A 125 -6.48 1.66 -11.13
CA ALA A 125 -7.52 0.72 -11.54
C ALA A 125 -7.61 -0.48 -10.57
N ALA A 126 -6.48 -1.03 -10.14
CA ALA A 126 -6.46 -2.11 -9.16
C ALA A 126 -7.09 -1.69 -7.81
N MET A 127 -6.78 -0.47 -7.33
CA MET A 127 -7.32 0.03 -6.07
C MET A 127 -8.79 0.43 -6.15
N PHE A 128 -9.24 1.04 -7.25
CA PHE A 128 -10.67 1.28 -7.48
C PHE A 128 -11.45 -0.02 -7.62
N GLY A 129 -10.91 -1.01 -8.32
CA GLY A 129 -11.53 -2.34 -8.45
C GLY A 129 -11.69 -3.01 -7.08
N PHE A 130 -10.63 -3.00 -6.26
CA PHE A 130 -10.72 -3.48 -4.88
C PHE A 130 -11.75 -2.71 -4.06
N LEU A 131 -11.74 -1.38 -4.12
CA LEU A 131 -12.67 -0.53 -3.38
C LEU A 131 -14.13 -0.83 -3.77
N ALA A 132 -14.42 -0.97 -5.06
CA ALA A 132 -15.74 -1.32 -5.56
C ALA A 132 -16.21 -2.68 -5.00
N ILE A 133 -15.35 -3.70 -5.06
CA ILE A 133 -15.65 -5.03 -4.47
C ILE A 133 -15.89 -4.91 -2.96
N TYR A 134 -15.06 -4.15 -2.26
CA TYR A 134 -15.18 -3.94 -0.82
C TYR A 134 -16.49 -3.23 -0.45
N LEU A 135 -16.88 -2.17 -1.16
CA LEU A 135 -18.12 -1.43 -0.91
C LEU A 135 -19.36 -2.27 -1.22
N VAL A 136 -19.37 -3.03 -2.32
CA VAL A 136 -20.45 -3.97 -2.64
C VAL A 136 -20.58 -5.03 -1.55
N ALA A 137 -19.46 -5.60 -1.09
CA ALA A 137 -19.45 -6.58 -0.02
C ALA A 137 -19.89 -5.99 1.32
N LEU A 138 -19.55 -4.73 1.60
CA LEU A 138 -19.98 -4.01 2.79
C LEU A 138 -21.49 -3.79 2.79
N GLY A 139 -22.05 -3.35 1.64
CA GLY A 139 -23.50 -3.21 1.45
C GLY A 139 -24.25 -4.54 1.59
N ARG A 140 -23.65 -5.63 1.10
CA ARG A 140 -24.14 -7.01 1.27
C ARG A 140 -23.83 -7.62 2.65
N ARG A 141 -23.22 -6.87 3.57
CA ARG A 141 -22.83 -7.31 4.92
C ARG A 141 -22.00 -8.60 4.93
N ALA A 142 -21.19 -8.82 3.90
CA ALA A 142 -20.41 -10.04 3.75
C ALA A 142 -19.46 -10.21 4.95
N ARG A 143 -19.43 -11.39 5.54
CA ARG A 143 -18.71 -11.68 6.80
C ARG A 143 -17.25 -11.23 6.81
N TRP A 144 -16.56 -11.42 5.68
CA TRP A 144 -15.13 -11.09 5.54
C TRP A 144 -14.84 -9.59 5.69
N THR A 145 -15.82 -8.72 5.40
CA THR A 145 -15.65 -7.26 5.56
C THR A 145 -15.38 -6.85 7.01
N ARG A 146 -15.82 -7.67 7.97
CA ARG A 146 -15.64 -7.40 9.41
C ARG A 146 -14.44 -8.09 10.01
N THR A 147 -13.99 -9.21 9.42
CA THR A 147 -12.96 -10.07 10.02
C THR A 147 -11.63 -10.05 9.28
N ARG A 148 -11.66 -9.79 7.97
CA ARG A 148 -10.54 -10.07 7.05
C ARG A 148 -10.22 -8.92 6.09
N ALA A 149 -11.07 -7.89 6.00
CA ALA A 149 -10.94 -6.79 5.04
C ALA A 149 -9.55 -6.16 4.99
N PHE A 150 -8.95 -5.90 6.15
CA PHE A 150 -7.63 -5.27 6.22
C PHE A 150 -6.52 -6.16 5.61
N TYR A 151 -6.52 -7.45 5.93
CA TYR A 151 -5.50 -8.37 5.40
C TYR A 151 -5.68 -8.59 3.90
N LEU A 152 -6.92 -8.66 3.42
CA LEU A 152 -7.21 -8.73 1.99
C LEU A 152 -6.81 -7.45 1.25
N PHE A 153 -7.03 -6.28 1.86
CA PHE A 153 -6.55 -5.01 1.31
C PHE A 153 -5.03 -4.99 1.20
N VAL A 154 -4.31 -5.32 2.28
CA VAL A 154 -2.83 -5.39 2.28
C VAL A 154 -2.34 -6.38 1.23
N MET A 155 -3.00 -7.55 1.11
CA MET A 155 -2.69 -8.55 0.10
C MET A 155 -2.82 -7.99 -1.32
N VAL A 156 -3.97 -7.41 -1.65
CA VAL A 156 -4.24 -6.88 -2.99
C VAL A 156 -3.28 -5.74 -3.32
N TYR A 157 -3.07 -4.82 -2.38
CA TYR A 157 -2.10 -3.73 -2.52
C TYR A 157 -0.68 -4.25 -2.77
N ALA A 158 -0.21 -5.21 -1.98
CA ALA A 158 1.15 -5.72 -2.08
C ALA A 158 1.36 -6.55 -3.35
N LEU A 159 0.38 -7.37 -3.76
CA LEU A 159 0.47 -8.17 -4.99
C LEU A 159 0.52 -7.29 -6.24
N GLN A 160 -0.40 -6.32 -6.35
CA GLN A 160 -0.41 -5.43 -7.52
C GLN A 160 0.84 -4.55 -7.53
N ARG A 161 1.26 -4.01 -6.37
CA ARG A 161 2.48 -3.19 -6.29
C ARG A 161 3.71 -3.99 -6.68
N PHE A 162 3.84 -5.23 -6.19
CA PHE A 162 4.94 -6.13 -6.55
C PHE A 162 5.01 -6.38 -8.06
N ALA A 163 3.87 -6.64 -8.71
CA ALA A 163 3.80 -6.89 -10.14
C ALA A 163 4.16 -5.63 -10.96
N TRP A 164 3.66 -4.47 -10.57
CA TRP A 164 3.88 -3.22 -11.28
C TRP A 164 5.29 -2.64 -11.11
N GLU A 165 6.00 -2.98 -10.04
CA GLU A 165 7.36 -2.50 -9.81
C GLU A 165 8.39 -3.04 -10.83
N PHE A 166 8.09 -4.18 -11.48
CA PHE A 166 8.90 -4.67 -12.59
C PHE A 166 8.85 -3.76 -13.82
N LEU A 167 7.78 -2.96 -13.94
CA LEU A 167 7.62 -2.00 -15.02
C LEU A 167 8.25 -0.64 -14.67
N LYS A 168 8.90 -0.49 -13.51
CA LYS A 168 9.52 0.78 -13.11
C LYS A 168 11.05 0.69 -13.15
N PRO A 169 11.73 1.78 -13.55
CA PRO A 169 13.18 1.83 -13.64
C PRO A 169 13.84 2.08 -12.27
N TYR A 170 13.42 1.35 -11.23
CA TYR A 170 13.97 1.51 -9.88
C TYR A 170 15.26 0.71 -9.65
N PRO A 171 16.13 1.20 -8.75
CA PRO A 171 17.36 0.51 -8.40
C PRO A 171 17.07 -0.86 -7.78
N ARG A 172 17.79 -1.89 -8.24
CA ARG A 172 17.67 -3.26 -7.73
C ARG A 172 18.65 -3.46 -6.59
N ILE A 173 18.18 -4.04 -5.49
CA ILE A 173 18.96 -4.21 -4.25
C ILE A 173 19.23 -5.68 -3.90
N ALA A 174 18.40 -6.60 -4.39
CA ALA A 174 18.53 -8.03 -4.12
C ALA A 174 18.17 -8.84 -5.37
N GLY A 175 19.16 -9.08 -6.24
CA GLY A 175 18.94 -9.74 -7.53
C GLY A 175 17.98 -8.91 -8.40
N PRO A 176 16.86 -9.48 -8.88
CA PRO A 176 15.88 -8.73 -9.67
C PRO A 176 14.98 -7.81 -8.82
N LEU A 177 15.12 -7.82 -7.49
CA LEU A 177 14.18 -7.16 -6.59
C LEU A 177 14.66 -5.78 -6.14
N ASP A 178 13.74 -4.82 -6.19
CA ASP A 178 13.90 -3.50 -5.57
C ASP A 178 13.39 -3.47 -4.12
N LEU A 179 13.59 -2.34 -3.44
CA LEU A 179 13.15 -2.12 -2.06
C LEU A 179 11.65 -2.36 -1.87
N PHE A 180 10.84 -1.83 -2.77
CA PHE A 180 9.39 -1.88 -2.63
C PHE A 180 8.87 -3.29 -2.88
N GLN A 181 9.50 -4.08 -3.74
CA GLN A 181 9.22 -5.49 -3.91
C GLN A 181 9.53 -6.30 -2.65
N LEU A 182 10.66 -6.03 -1.98
CA LEU A 182 10.95 -6.67 -0.68
C LEU A 182 9.91 -6.31 0.40
N LEU A 183 9.51 -5.03 0.46
CA LEU A 183 8.43 -4.60 1.37
C LEU A 183 7.11 -5.29 1.03
N CYS A 184 6.78 -5.44 -0.26
CA CYS A 184 5.58 -6.13 -0.70
C CYS A 184 5.59 -7.61 -0.32
N ILE A 185 6.74 -8.30 -0.45
CA ILE A 185 6.89 -9.70 -0.01
C ILE A 185 6.60 -9.81 1.49
N ALA A 186 7.18 -8.92 2.32
CA ALA A 186 6.91 -8.90 3.76
C ALA A 186 5.42 -8.67 4.07
N MET A 187 4.78 -7.74 3.36
CA MET A 187 3.34 -7.48 3.52
C MET A 187 2.45 -8.64 3.07
N ILE A 188 2.84 -9.38 2.01
CA ILE A 188 2.14 -10.59 1.55
C ILE A 188 2.20 -11.67 2.64
N PHE A 189 3.38 -11.93 3.20
CA PHE A 189 3.53 -12.89 4.30
C PHE A 189 2.71 -12.50 5.53
N TYR A 190 2.76 -11.22 5.90
CA TYR A 190 1.91 -10.66 6.96
C TYR A 190 0.42 -10.91 6.67
N ALA A 191 -0.06 -10.54 5.48
CA ALA A 191 -1.45 -10.71 5.10
C ALA A 191 -1.89 -12.18 5.10
N LEU A 192 -1.08 -13.10 4.57
CA LEU A 192 -1.37 -14.54 4.58
C LEU A 192 -1.47 -15.09 6.01
N ALA A 193 -0.49 -14.78 6.87
CA ALA A 193 -0.43 -15.31 8.23
C ALA A 193 -1.61 -14.83 9.09
N PHE A 194 -1.96 -13.54 8.99
CA PHE A 194 -3.04 -12.98 9.80
C PHE A 194 -4.43 -13.23 9.20
N ASP A 195 -4.57 -13.35 7.87
CA ASP A 195 -5.82 -13.83 7.26
C ASP A 195 -6.13 -15.27 7.68
N ALA A 196 -5.12 -16.16 7.67
CA ALA A 196 -5.27 -17.54 8.10
C ALA A 196 -5.70 -17.63 9.57
N ARG A 197 -5.12 -16.81 10.46
CA ARG A 197 -5.54 -16.69 11.86
C ARG A 197 -6.97 -16.18 11.98
N ALA A 198 -7.33 -15.15 11.21
CA ALA A 198 -8.67 -14.58 11.23
C ALA A 198 -9.75 -15.59 10.78
N ARG A 199 -9.44 -16.48 9.84
CA ARG A 199 -10.34 -17.57 9.43
C ARG A 199 -10.57 -18.61 10.52
N ARG A 200 -9.55 -18.91 11.34
CA ARG A 200 -9.66 -19.90 12.43
C ARG A 200 -10.53 -19.41 13.60
N HIS A 201 -10.68 -18.11 13.75
CA HIS A 201 -11.46 -17.48 14.83
C HIS A 201 -12.78 -16.85 14.34
N ALA A 202 -13.11 -17.02 13.06
CA ALA A 202 -14.37 -16.60 12.47
C ALA A 202 -15.34 -17.77 12.45
#